data_AF-A0A3P7M2C0-F1
#
_entry.id   AF-A0A3P7M2C0-F1
#
_cell.length_a   1.000
_cell.length_b   1.000
_cell.length_c   1.000
_cell.angle_alpha   90.00
_cell.angle_beta   90.00
_cell.angle_gamma   90.00
#
_symmetry.space_group_name_H-M   'P 1'
#
loop_
_entity.id
_entity.type
_entity.pdbx_description
1 polymer ?
#
loop_
_entity_poly.entity_id
_entity_poly.type
_entity_poly.pdbx_seq_one_letter_code
_entity_poly.pdbx_strand_id
1 'polypeptide(L)'
;MPLSCRFYENKFPAEDDVVVASVKSIYPMGSYVELPEYNNVDGMILHSELSRRRIRSINKLIQVGRNEIALVIRVDPEKGYIDLSKRRVPAEEIPKCQERYAKAKAVNQIVRHVAEKLDYTNEQLEDLCAKTVWYFDKKYNKTGGSYDAFKRAVQ
;
A
#
# COMPACT_ATOMS: atom_id res chain seq x y z
N MET A 1 -0.89 12.75 -17.68
CA MET A 1 -0.32 11.88 -16.61
C MET A 1 -1.49 11.22 -15.89
N PRO A 2 -1.43 9.92 -15.55
CA PRO A 2 -2.47 9.32 -14.72
C PRO A 2 -2.52 10.02 -13.36
N LEU A 3 -3.72 10.35 -12.91
CA LEU A 3 -3.98 10.87 -11.56
C LEU A 3 -3.55 9.81 -10.53
N SER A 4 -2.61 10.17 -9.66
CA SER A 4 -2.10 9.31 -8.59
C SER A 4 -2.19 10.07 -7.27
N CYS A 5 -2.81 9.46 -6.25
CA CYS A 5 -2.87 10.01 -4.91
C CYS A 5 -2.64 8.90 -3.88
N ARG A 6 -1.96 9.26 -2.79
CA ARG A 6 -1.71 8.41 -1.62
C ARG A 6 -3.02 8.05 -0.91
N PHE A 7 -3.06 6.84 -0.35
CA PHE A 7 -4.27 6.32 0.29
C PHE A 7 -4.42 6.87 1.71
N TYR A 8 -3.29 7.14 2.37
CA TYR A 8 -3.22 7.65 3.74
C TYR A 8 -2.54 9.03 3.78
N GLU A 9 -2.78 9.78 4.85
CA GLU A 9 -2.15 11.08 5.10
C GLU A 9 -0.62 10.95 5.19
N ASN A 10 -0.15 9.89 5.85
CA ASN A 10 1.27 9.59 6.02
C ASN A 10 1.92 9.24 4.68
N LYS A 11 3.07 9.86 4.42
CA LYS A 11 3.86 9.63 3.20
C LYS A 11 4.56 8.27 3.19
N PHE A 12 4.92 7.77 4.37
CA PHE A 12 5.60 6.50 4.55
C PHE A 12 4.87 5.65 5.60
N PRO A 13 4.91 4.31 5.49
CA PRO A 13 4.44 3.43 6.55
C PRO A 13 5.30 3.55 7.81
N ALA A 14 4.77 3.06 8.94
CA ALA A 14 5.54 2.92 10.17
C ALA A 14 6.33 1.60 10.17
N GLU A 15 7.37 1.54 11.01
CA GLU A 15 8.07 0.29 11.31
C GLU A 15 7.08 -0.72 11.93
N ASP A 16 7.25 -2.01 11.60
CA ASP A 16 6.38 -3.13 11.96
C ASP A 16 4.95 -3.10 11.35
N ASP A 17 4.61 -2.13 10.48
CA ASP A 17 3.32 -2.14 9.78
C ASP A 17 3.28 -3.20 8.67
N VAL A 18 2.12 -3.82 8.49
CA VAL A 18 1.88 -4.83 7.46
C VAL A 18 1.23 -4.17 6.25
N VAL A 19 1.95 -4.16 5.13
CA VAL A 19 1.57 -3.42 3.92
C VAL A 19 1.49 -4.36 2.71
N VAL A 20 0.70 -3.94 1.71
CA VAL A 20 0.67 -4.62 0.41
C VAL A 20 1.71 -4.00 -0.50
N ALA A 21 2.58 -4.84 -1.05
CA ALA A 21 3.65 -4.44 -1.97
C ALA A 21 3.48 -5.13 -3.32
N SER A 22 3.52 -4.37 -4.42
CA SER A 22 3.49 -4.88 -5.79
C SER A 22 4.91 -5.14 -6.28
N VAL A 23 5.18 -6.33 -6.82
CA VAL A 23 6.53 -6.69 -7.25
C VAL A 23 6.81 -6.08 -8.62
N LYS A 24 7.79 -5.17 -8.70
CA LYS A 24 8.16 -4.48 -9.94
C LYS A 24 9.26 -5.19 -10.69
N SER A 25 10.29 -5.68 -9.99
CA SER A 25 11.43 -6.34 -10.61
C SER A 25 12.15 -7.24 -9.61
N ILE A 26 12.71 -8.34 -10.10
CA ILE A 26 13.44 -9.31 -9.28
C ILE A 26 14.91 -9.22 -9.69
N TYR A 27 15.78 -8.96 -8.71
CA TYR A 27 17.23 -8.89 -8.89
C TYR A 27 17.92 -10.01 -8.10
N PRO A 28 19.22 -10.29 -8.34
CA PRO A 28 19.96 -11.29 -7.58
C PRO A 28 20.10 -10.98 -6.08
N MET A 29 20.08 -9.70 -5.69
CA MET A 29 20.23 -9.25 -4.30
C MET A 29 18.89 -9.18 -3.54
N GLY A 30 17.80 -8.85 -4.22
CA GLY A 30 16.46 -8.77 -3.64
C GLY A 30 15.38 -8.58 -4.70
N SER A 31 14.13 -8.51 -4.27
CA SER A 31 13.00 -8.12 -5.12
C SER A 31 12.67 -6.65 -4.85
N TYR A 32 12.67 -5.84 -5.90
CA TYR A 32 12.18 -4.48 -5.85
C TYR A 32 10.66 -4.49 -5.98
N VAL A 33 10.02 -3.84 -5.04
CA VAL A 33 8.58 -3.75 -4.92
C VAL A 33 8.18 -2.30 -4.77
N GLU A 34 6.93 -1.98 -5.06
CA GLU A 34 6.36 -0.65 -4.88
C GLU A 34 5.14 -0.75 -3.97
N LEU A 35 4.92 0.24 -3.12
CA LEU A 35 3.80 0.28 -2.20
C LEU A 35 2.66 1.12 -2.81
N PRO A 36 1.65 0.50 -3.43
CA PRO A 36 0.54 1.25 -4.05
C PRO A 36 -0.23 2.13 -3.06
N GLU A 37 -0.26 1.74 -1.78
CA GLU A 37 -0.93 2.52 -0.72
C GLU A 37 -0.26 3.89 -0.47
N TYR A 38 1.05 3.98 -0.68
CA TYR A 38 1.87 5.13 -0.36
C TYR A 38 2.38 5.81 -1.63
N ASN A 39 1.54 5.98 -2.65
CA ASN A 39 1.91 6.63 -3.92
C ASN A 39 3.05 5.90 -4.69
N ASN A 40 3.07 4.57 -4.63
CA ASN A 40 4.07 3.72 -5.29
C ASN A 40 5.52 4.00 -4.84
N VAL A 41 5.71 4.31 -3.55
CA VAL A 41 7.05 4.39 -2.96
C VAL A 41 7.79 3.07 -3.17
N ASP A 42 9.07 3.17 -3.52
CA ASP A 42 9.92 2.01 -3.76
C ASP A 42 10.30 1.31 -2.44
N GLY A 43 10.24 -0.01 -2.46
CA GLY A 43 10.63 -0.90 -1.38
C GLY A 43 11.49 -2.06 -1.88
N MET A 44 12.18 -2.71 -0.96
CA MET A 44 13.03 -3.85 -1.26
C MET A 44 12.74 -5.00 -0.30
N ILE A 45 12.59 -6.21 -0.86
CA ILE A 45 12.51 -7.45 -0.10
C ILE A 45 13.80 -8.24 -0.32
N LEU A 46 14.57 -8.43 0.74
CA LEU A 46 15.78 -9.28 0.71
C LEU A 46 15.40 -10.76 0.56
N HIS A 47 16.23 -11.54 -0.14
CA HIS A 47 16.02 -13.00 -0.28
C HIS A 47 15.99 -13.73 1.07
N SER A 48 16.78 -13.27 2.03
CA SER A 48 16.80 -13.79 3.40
C SER A 48 15.49 -13.53 4.15
N GLU A 49 14.72 -12.53 3.73
CA GLU A 49 13.44 -12.13 4.35
C GLU A 49 12.22 -12.61 3.54
N LEU A 50 12.45 -13.43 2.52
CA LEU A 50 11.44 -13.96 1.59
C LEU A 50 10.83 -15.28 2.09
N SER A 51 11.62 -16.13 2.75
CA SER A 51 11.17 -17.40 3.31
C SER A 51 12.00 -17.85 4.51
N ARG A 52 11.41 -18.63 5.42
CA ARG A 52 12.13 -19.30 6.52
C ARG A 52 12.92 -20.54 6.07
N ARG A 53 12.61 -21.10 4.90
CA ARG A 53 13.20 -22.35 4.38
C ARG A 53 14.14 -22.07 3.22
N ARG A 54 15.10 -22.97 2.97
CA ARG A 54 16.02 -22.88 1.82
C ARG A 54 15.23 -22.88 0.51
N ILE A 55 15.48 -21.86 -0.31
CA ILE A 55 14.74 -21.59 -1.54
C ILE A 55 15.42 -22.34 -2.69
N ARG A 56 14.67 -23.19 -3.42
CA ARG A 56 15.16 -23.84 -4.66
C ARG A 56 15.00 -22.94 -5.89
N SER A 57 13.94 -22.13 -5.94
CA SER A 57 13.68 -21.18 -7.02
C SER A 57 12.87 -19.99 -6.51
N ILE A 58 13.35 -18.78 -6.77
CA ILE A 58 12.74 -17.51 -6.34
C ILE A 58 11.46 -17.22 -7.13
N ASN A 59 11.45 -17.56 -8.43
CA ASN A 59 10.32 -17.35 -9.35
C ASN A 59 9.03 -18.07 -8.93
N LYS A 60 9.12 -19.07 -8.04
CA LYS A 60 7.94 -19.75 -7.49
C LYS A 60 7.31 -19.00 -6.31
N LEU A 61 8.12 -18.22 -5.58
CA LEU A 61 7.70 -17.50 -4.37
C LEU A 61 7.25 -16.08 -4.66
N ILE A 62 7.89 -15.43 -5.63
CA ILE A 62 7.62 -14.05 -6.03
C ILE A 62 7.58 -14.00 -7.55
N GLN A 63 6.58 -13.30 -8.07
CA GLN A 63 6.42 -13.04 -9.50
C GLN A 63 6.21 -11.55 -9.71
N VAL A 64 6.84 -11.03 -10.78
CA VAL A 64 6.65 -9.64 -11.21
C VAL A 64 5.18 -9.40 -11.53
N GLY A 65 4.65 -8.28 -11.06
CA GLY A 65 3.25 -7.85 -11.23
C GLY A 65 2.26 -8.46 -10.24
N ARG A 66 2.72 -9.28 -9.28
CA ARG A 66 1.87 -9.77 -8.19
C ARG A 66 1.99 -8.90 -6.95
N ASN A 67 0.88 -8.84 -6.21
CA ASN A 67 0.82 -8.19 -4.90
C ASN A 67 1.19 -9.21 -3.82
N GLU A 68 2.19 -8.86 -3.02
CA GLU A 68 2.69 -9.62 -1.90
C GLU A 68 2.48 -8.82 -0.62
N ILE A 69 2.22 -9.50 0.49
CA ILE A 69 2.06 -8.85 1.80
C ILE A 69 3.39 -8.99 2.53
N ALA A 70 3.89 -7.86 3.01
CA ALA A 70 5.16 -7.78 3.71
C ALA A 70 5.05 -6.84 4.91
N LEU A 71 5.87 -7.11 5.92
CA LEU A 71 6.02 -6.28 7.10
C LEU A 71 7.19 -5.33 6.89
N VAL A 72 7.00 -4.06 7.25
CA VAL A 72 8.03 -3.03 7.18
C VAL A 72 9.04 -3.25 8.30
N ILE A 73 10.29 -3.50 7.95
CA ILE A 73 11.37 -3.64 8.94
C ILE A 73 11.96 -2.28 9.27
N ARG A 74 12.21 -1.48 8.24
CA ARG A 74 12.92 -0.22 8.35
C ARG A 74 12.45 0.72 7.25
N VAL A 75 12.37 2.00 7.58
CA VAL A 75 12.02 3.08 6.66
C VAL A 75 13.13 4.13 6.71
N ASP A 76 13.72 4.43 5.56
CA ASP A 76 14.68 5.53 5.42
C ASP A 76 14.00 6.68 4.64
N PRO A 77 13.34 7.64 5.34
CA PRO A 77 12.53 8.67 4.70
C PRO A 77 13.34 9.67 3.87
N GLU A 78 14.65 9.81 4.14
CA GLU A 78 15.55 10.69 3.38
C GLU A 78 15.85 10.15 1.98
N LYS A 79 15.98 8.83 1.87
CA LYS A 79 16.30 8.16 0.60
C LYS A 79 15.05 7.59 -0.09
N GLY A 80 13.94 7.49 0.63
CA GLY A 80 12.69 6.92 0.13
C GLY A 80 12.75 5.40 -0.05
N TYR A 81 13.63 4.70 0.68
CA TYR A 81 13.73 3.24 0.64
C TYR A 81 13.05 2.62 1.86
N ILE A 82 12.32 1.53 1.62
CA ILE A 82 11.64 0.74 2.65
C ILE A 82 12.13 -0.70 2.56
N ASP A 83 12.70 -1.21 3.65
CA ASP A 83 13.05 -2.61 3.78
C ASP A 83 11.84 -3.41 4.26
N LEU A 84 11.50 -4.45 3.52
CA LEU A 84 10.30 -5.27 3.71
C LEU A 84 10.67 -6.72 3.98
N SER A 85 9.90 -7.39 4.83
CA SER A 85 10.02 -8.82 5.10
C SER A 85 8.69 -9.54 4.96
N LYS A 86 8.69 -10.59 4.15
CA LYS A 86 7.57 -11.54 4.06
C LYS A 86 7.63 -12.59 5.17
N ARG A 87 8.82 -12.87 5.69
CA ARG A 87 9.09 -13.92 6.69
C ARG A 87 8.54 -13.60 8.08
N ARG A 88 8.50 -12.31 8.42
CA ARG A 88 8.07 -11.79 9.73
C ARG A 88 6.57 -11.53 9.82
N VAL A 89 5.85 -11.59 8.70
CA VAL A 89 4.40 -11.37 8.66
C VAL A 89 3.65 -12.47 9.43
N PRO A 90 2.82 -12.13 10.43
CA PRO A 90 1.93 -13.08 11.08
C PRO A 90 0.84 -13.54 10.10
N ALA A 91 0.56 -14.84 10.05
CA ALA A 91 -0.46 -15.38 9.13
C ALA A 91 -1.88 -14.81 9.39
N GLU A 92 -2.15 -14.42 10.64
CA GLU A 92 -3.38 -13.79 11.10
C GLU A 92 -3.57 -12.33 10.62
N GLU A 93 -2.47 -11.62 10.30
CA GLU A 93 -2.51 -10.24 9.81
C GLU A 93 -2.70 -10.17 8.29
N ILE A 94 -2.30 -11.22 7.56
CA ILE A 94 -2.45 -11.34 6.10
C ILE A 94 -3.89 -11.03 5.64
N PRO A 95 -4.94 -11.74 6.11
CA PRO A 95 -6.30 -11.48 5.65
C PRO A 95 -6.82 -10.10 6.07
N LYS A 96 -6.43 -9.60 7.25
CA LYS A 96 -6.81 -8.26 7.72
C LYS A 96 -6.22 -7.16 6.84
N CYS A 97 -4.94 -7.31 6.48
CA CYS A 97 -4.25 -6.38 5.58
C CYS A 97 -4.89 -6.41 4.18
N GLN A 98 -5.22 -7.59 3.64
CA GLN A 98 -5.94 -7.69 2.37
C GLN A 98 -7.30 -7.00 2.40
N GLU A 99 -8.08 -7.18 3.47
CA GLU A 99 -9.37 -6.52 3.60
C GLU A 99 -9.22 -4.99 3.72
N ARG A 100 -8.27 -4.51 4.52
CA ARG A 100 -7.94 -3.08 4.65
C ARG A 100 -7.56 -2.49 3.30
N TYR A 101 -6.68 -3.16 2.58
CA TYR A 101 -6.22 -2.76 1.25
C TYR A 101 -7.37 -2.73 0.24
N ALA A 102 -8.24 -3.74 0.22
CA ALA A 102 -9.38 -3.79 -0.68
C ALA A 102 -10.37 -2.63 -0.43
N LYS A 103 -10.67 -2.34 0.83
CA LYS A 103 -11.50 -1.20 1.25
C LYS A 103 -10.90 0.13 0.80
N ALA A 104 -9.61 0.34 1.09
CA ALA A 104 -8.90 1.57 0.73
C ALA A 104 -8.78 1.75 -0.79
N LYS A 105 -8.52 0.66 -1.54
CA LYS A 105 -8.49 0.66 -3.01
C LYS A 105 -9.83 1.02 -3.63
N ALA A 106 -10.94 0.52 -3.08
CA ALA A 106 -12.28 0.88 -3.55
C ALA A 106 -12.55 2.37 -3.36
N VAL A 107 -12.24 2.93 -2.19
CA VAL A 107 -12.40 4.37 -1.91
C VAL A 107 -11.52 5.20 -2.84
N ASN A 108 -10.23 4.85 -2.98
CA ASN A 108 -9.32 5.56 -3.87
C ASN A 108 -9.80 5.52 -5.33
N GLN A 109 -10.32 4.38 -5.81
CA GLN A 109 -10.87 4.26 -7.15
C GLN A 109 -12.10 5.16 -7.36
N ILE A 110 -13.00 5.26 -6.36
CA ILE A 110 -14.16 6.18 -6.42
C ILE A 110 -13.69 7.63 -6.53
N VAL A 111 -12.77 8.04 -5.64
CA VAL A 111 -12.25 9.42 -5.61
C VAL A 111 -11.51 9.76 -6.90
N ARG A 112 -10.70 8.82 -7.42
CA ARG A 112 -10.02 8.96 -8.71
C ARG A 112 -11.02 9.11 -9.86
N HIS A 113 -12.07 8.29 -9.90
CA HIS A 113 -13.08 8.38 -10.95
C HIS A 113 -13.85 9.71 -10.92
N VAL A 114 -14.14 10.22 -9.72
CA VAL A 114 -14.75 11.55 -9.54
C VAL A 114 -13.80 12.64 -10.01
N ALA A 115 -12.52 12.56 -9.68
CA ALA A 115 -11.50 13.51 -10.13
C ALA A 115 -11.30 13.48 -11.65
N GLU A 116 -11.35 12.30 -12.28
CA GLU A 116 -11.30 12.15 -13.74
C GLU A 116 -12.51 12.79 -14.41
N LYS A 117 -13.72 12.69 -13.83
CA LYS A 117 -14.93 13.33 -14.37
C LYS A 117 -14.94 14.85 -14.22
N LEU A 118 -14.23 15.38 -13.22
CA LEU A 118 -14.18 16.80 -12.93
C LEU A 118 -12.92 17.46 -13.53
N ASP A 119 -12.12 16.72 -14.30
CA ASP A 119 -10.85 17.16 -14.90
C ASP A 119 -9.90 17.82 -13.88
N TYR A 120 -9.81 17.22 -12.68
CA TYR A 120 -8.95 17.74 -11.60
C TYR A 120 -7.47 17.47 -11.85
N THR A 121 -6.62 18.36 -11.33
CA THR A 121 -5.17 18.16 -11.27
C THR A 121 -4.76 17.31 -10.06
N ASN A 122 -3.50 16.82 -10.04
CA ASN A 122 -2.98 16.04 -8.91
C ASN A 122 -3.07 16.79 -7.56
N GLU A 123 -2.89 18.11 -7.56
CA GLU A 123 -2.99 18.94 -6.36
C GLU A 123 -4.45 19.02 -5.85
N GLN A 124 -5.41 19.16 -6.77
CA GLN A 124 -6.83 19.17 -6.41
C GLN A 124 -7.33 17.80 -5.95
N LEU A 125 -6.79 16.71 -6.52
CA LEU A 125 -7.05 15.36 -6.05
C LEU A 125 -6.52 15.14 -4.63
N GLU A 126 -5.34 15.69 -4.31
CA GLU A 126 -4.79 15.62 -2.96
C GLU A 126 -5.66 16.40 -1.95
N ASP A 127 -6.11 17.60 -2.31
CA ASP A 127 -7.04 18.39 -1.48
C ASP A 127 -8.39 17.67 -1.28
N LEU A 128 -8.92 17.03 -2.33
CA LEU A 128 -10.14 16.21 -2.25
C LEU A 128 -9.94 15.01 -1.31
N CYS A 129 -8.82 14.30 -1.43
CA CYS A 129 -8.47 13.19 -0.52
C CYS A 129 -8.33 13.67 0.93
N ALA A 130 -7.71 14.84 1.15
CA ALA A 130 -7.58 15.43 2.48
C ALA A 130 -8.94 15.75 3.11
N LYS A 131 -9.84 16.36 2.33
CA LYS A 131 -11.19 16.75 2.79
C LYS A 131 -12.13 15.58 2.99
N THR A 132 -11.92 14.48 2.26
CA THR A 132 -12.81 13.31 2.30
C THR A 132 -12.14 12.14 3.01
N VAL A 133 -11.26 11.42 2.33
CA VAL A 133 -10.67 10.16 2.78
C VAL A 133 -9.91 10.32 4.09
N TRP A 134 -8.98 11.27 4.18
CA TRP A 134 -8.16 11.45 5.39
C TRP A 134 -8.96 12.02 6.55
N TYR A 135 -9.94 12.90 6.27
CA TYR A 135 -10.87 13.36 7.29
C TYR A 135 -11.66 12.21 7.93
N PHE A 136 -12.19 11.29 7.11
CA PHE A 136 -12.92 10.13 7.64
C PHE A 136 -12.00 9.14 8.36
N ASP A 137 -10.80 8.90 7.86
CA ASP A 137 -9.81 8.05 8.54
C ASP A 137 -9.50 8.58 9.96
N LYS A 138 -9.25 9.89 10.07
CA LYS A 138 -9.03 10.60 11.34
C LYS A 138 -10.26 10.57 12.25
N LYS A 139 -11.47 10.76 11.69
CA LYS A 139 -12.72 10.75 12.45
C LYS A 139 -13.05 9.38 13.04
N TYR A 140 -12.74 8.31 12.32
CA TYR A 140 -12.97 6.94 12.79
C TYR A 140 -11.79 6.33 13.54
N ASN A 141 -10.66 7.05 13.61
CA ASN A 141 -9.39 6.62 14.22
C ASN A 141 -8.98 5.20 13.77
N LYS A 142 -9.28 4.87 12.50
CA LYS A 142 -9.08 3.55 11.90
C LYS A 142 -8.70 3.71 10.44
N THR A 143 -7.52 3.19 10.10
CA THR A 143 -7.05 3.10 8.73
C THR A 143 -8.00 2.25 7.89
N GLY A 144 -8.64 2.88 6.89
CA GLY A 144 -9.68 2.27 6.06
C GLY A 144 -11.12 2.40 6.58
N GLY A 145 -11.36 3.14 7.67
CA GLY A 145 -12.71 3.49 8.15
C GLY A 145 -13.49 4.42 7.22
N SER A 146 -12.81 5.02 6.24
CA SER A 146 -13.44 5.77 5.14
C SER A 146 -14.43 4.90 4.37
N TYR A 147 -14.15 3.62 4.14
CA TYR A 147 -15.07 2.74 3.42
C TYR A 147 -16.45 2.62 4.11
N ASP A 148 -16.48 2.48 5.44
CA ASP A 148 -17.73 2.44 6.21
C ASP A 148 -18.51 3.76 6.12
N ALA A 149 -17.82 4.89 6.06
CA ALA A 149 -18.44 6.21 5.86
C ALA A 149 -19.09 6.32 4.46
N PHE A 150 -18.36 5.94 3.41
CA PHE A 150 -18.88 5.92 2.04
C PHE A 150 -20.05 4.94 1.90
N LYS A 151 -19.97 3.76 2.53
CA LYS A 151 -21.05 2.77 2.53
C LYS A 151 -22.32 3.30 3.18
N ARG A 152 -22.21 3.99 4.33
CA ARG A 152 -23.35 4.62 5.02
C ARG A 152 -23.95 5.78 4.23
N ALA A 153 -23.17 6.47 3.40
CA ALA A 153 -23.66 7.61 2.62
C ALA A 153 -24.54 7.20 1.42
N VAL A 154 -24.45 5.95 0.97
CA VAL A 154 -25.23 5.40 -0.16
C VAL A 154 -26.49 4.65 0.33
N GLN A 155 -26.58 4.38 1.63
CA GLN A 155 -27.65 3.60 2.25
C GLN A 155 -28.75 4.51 2.80
#